data_AF-A0A964A7T9-F1
#
_entry.id   AF-A0A964A7T9-F1
#
_cell.length_a   1.000
_cell.length_b   1.000
_cell.length_c   1.000
_cell.angle_alpha   90.00
_cell.angle_beta   90.00
_cell.angle_gamma   90.00
#
_symmetry.space_group_name_H-M   'P 1'
#
loop_
_entity.id
_entity.type
_entity.pdbx_description
1 polymer ?
#
loop_
_entity_poly.entity_id
_entity_poly.type
_entity_poly.pdbx_seq_one_letter_code
_entity_poly.pdbx_strand_id
1 'polypeptide(L)'
;MALKNAAHDKAVVRSVLSEGEQRAVSLAWFFAELTLSTSKSAIVFDDPVSSLDHDWRRSVAARLSEEAAQRQVVVFTHDAVFLHMLHADASAAGAVPYSLQVQRCGGAPGYCSADVPWEKKNVKQRVGALKDEHVALSKTKKTGTDNEYAENVVGYLDRLRKTWERAVEECLFNGVIERFGYGVKTQSIAEVDVLDTDYAAIDAGMSACSAWVHDPAQGLLAPPPTPDEVASMVNALVDWVTEIRNRRPKNSLPKLTRL
;
A
#
# COMPACT_ATOMS: atom_id res chain seq x y z
N MET A 1 49.38 14.94 41.54
CA MET A 1 49.12 14.03 40.40
C MET A 1 48.36 14.84 39.36
N ALA A 2 49.09 15.51 38.47
CA ALA A 2 48.50 16.43 37.49
C ALA A 2 47.91 15.61 36.33
N LEU A 3 46.63 15.83 36.04
CA LEU A 3 45.97 15.32 34.83
C LEU A 3 46.61 16.01 33.62
N LYS A 4 47.58 15.32 33.02
CA LYS A 4 48.16 15.68 31.72
C LYS A 4 47.14 15.37 30.62
N ASN A 5 46.87 16.36 29.79
CA ASN A 5 46.50 16.22 28.38
C ASN A 5 45.35 15.25 28.06
N ALA A 6 44.11 15.62 28.38
CA ALA A 6 43.01 15.24 27.50
C ALA A 6 43.07 16.20 26.29
N ALA A 7 43.81 15.80 25.26
CA ALA A 7 43.67 16.43 23.95
C ALA A 7 42.18 16.30 23.58
N HIS A 8 41.50 17.43 23.41
CA HIS A 8 40.24 17.47 22.67
C HIS A 8 40.57 17.11 21.22
N ASP A 9 40.78 15.83 20.96
CA ASP A 9 40.62 15.32 19.61
C ASP A 9 39.20 15.70 19.21
N LYS A 10 39.08 16.51 18.16
CA LYS A 10 37.79 16.90 17.60
C LYS A 10 37.09 15.59 17.23
N ALA A 11 36.22 15.11 18.12
CA ALA A 11 35.41 13.94 17.86
C ALA A 11 34.73 14.19 16.51
N VAL A 12 35.08 13.40 15.52
CA VAL A 12 34.49 13.52 14.19
C VAL A 12 32.99 13.31 14.41
N VAL A 13 32.12 14.18 13.91
CA VAL A 13 30.66 14.10 14.17
C VAL A 13 30.11 12.69 13.88
N ARG A 14 30.72 11.99 12.91
CA ARG A 14 30.45 10.58 12.58
C ARG A 14 30.72 9.56 13.71
N SER A 15 31.60 9.86 14.65
CA SER A 15 31.94 8.99 15.78
C SER A 15 31.07 9.23 17.02
N VAL A 16 30.15 10.20 16.96
CA VAL A 16 29.28 10.57 18.09
C VAL A 16 27.82 10.26 17.78
N LEU A 17 27.36 10.54 16.57
CA LEU A 17 25.98 10.31 16.15
C LEU A 17 25.81 8.91 15.54
N SER A 18 24.69 8.26 15.83
CA SER A 18 24.23 7.08 15.10
C SER A 18 23.95 7.40 13.63
N GLU A 19 23.86 6.38 12.78
CA GLU A 19 23.53 6.56 11.36
C GLU A 19 22.20 7.30 11.16
N GLY A 20 21.19 6.94 11.95
CA GLY A 20 19.87 7.59 11.92
C GLY A 20 19.95 9.07 12.30
N GLU A 21 20.67 9.41 13.36
CA GLU A 21 20.85 10.81 13.78
C GLU A 21 21.64 11.63 12.77
N GLN A 22 22.69 11.06 12.17
CA GLN A 22 23.43 11.72 11.09
C GLN A 22 22.53 12.03 9.89
N ARG A 23 21.64 11.10 9.53
CA ARG A 23 20.67 11.27 8.45
C ARG A 23 19.63 12.34 8.79
N ALA A 24 19.09 12.33 10.01
CA ALA A 24 18.16 13.35 10.48
C ALA A 24 18.77 14.76 10.47
N VAL A 25 20.00 14.92 10.97
CA VAL A 25 20.72 16.20 10.94
C VAL A 25 20.98 16.67 9.50
N SER A 26 21.35 15.75 8.60
CA SER A 26 21.60 16.06 7.20
C SER A 26 20.33 16.54 6.49
N LEU A 27 19.19 15.89 6.75
CA LEU A 27 17.89 16.31 6.21
C LEU A 27 17.46 17.68 6.76
N ALA A 28 17.62 17.91 8.07
CA ALA A 28 17.29 19.20 8.68
C ALA A 28 18.13 20.34 8.09
N TRP A 29 19.43 20.10 7.89
CA TRP A 29 20.33 21.06 7.25
C TRP A 29 19.94 21.33 5.79
N PHE A 30 19.62 20.28 5.02
CA PHE A 30 19.13 20.42 3.65
C PHE A 30 17.83 21.23 3.56
N PHE A 31 16.86 20.97 4.44
CA PHE A 31 15.63 21.76 4.50
C PHE A 31 15.89 23.22 4.88
N ALA A 32 16.82 23.48 5.80
CA ALA A 32 17.22 24.85 6.14
C ALA A 32 17.82 25.57 4.92
N GLU A 33 18.72 24.91 4.17
CA GLU A 33 19.28 25.46 2.94
C GLU A 33 18.21 25.71 1.88
N LEU A 34 17.25 24.79 1.72
CA LEU A 34 16.11 24.95 0.81
C LEU A 34 15.25 26.17 1.16
N THR A 35 15.09 26.51 2.44
CA THR A 35 14.33 27.71 2.84
C THR A 35 15.05 29.02 2.51
N LEU A 36 16.38 28.99 2.42
CA LEU A 36 17.20 30.16 2.06
C LEU A 36 17.36 30.31 0.54
N SER A 37 17.24 29.21 -0.20
CA SER A 37 17.29 29.20 -1.67
C SER A 37 16.09 29.95 -2.27
N THR A 38 16.35 30.89 -3.17
CA THR A 38 15.31 31.57 -3.95
C THR A 38 14.80 30.73 -5.12
N SER A 39 15.49 29.64 -5.46
CA SER A 39 15.14 28.77 -6.58
C SER A 39 14.12 27.71 -6.16
N LYS A 40 13.08 27.51 -6.98
CA LYS A 40 12.05 26.48 -6.80
C LYS A 40 12.33 25.21 -7.62
N SER A 41 13.60 24.89 -7.79
CA SER A 41 14.03 23.71 -8.53
C SER A 41 13.48 22.42 -7.91
N ALA A 42 13.29 21.39 -8.73
CA ALA A 42 12.86 20.10 -8.24
C ALA A 42 13.88 19.52 -7.25
N ILE A 43 13.39 18.84 -6.21
CA ILE A 43 14.22 18.13 -5.23
C ILE A 43 13.98 16.63 -5.35
N VAL A 44 15.05 15.85 -5.23
CA VAL A 44 15.04 14.40 -5.39
C VAL A 44 15.67 13.76 -4.15
N PHE A 45 14.94 12.86 -3.51
CA PHE A 45 15.41 12.09 -2.38
C PHE A 45 15.51 10.61 -2.73
N ASP A 46 16.63 9.99 -2.41
CA ASP A 46 16.83 8.55 -2.50
C ASP A 46 16.84 7.95 -1.08
N ASP A 47 15.78 7.22 -0.78
CA ASP A 47 15.49 6.54 0.49
C ASP A 47 15.79 7.38 1.75
N PRO A 48 15.11 8.55 1.90
CA PRO A 48 15.46 9.56 2.92
C PRO A 48 15.26 9.07 4.36
N VAL A 49 14.53 7.97 4.57
CA VAL A 49 14.16 7.49 5.91
C VAL A 49 14.78 6.16 6.31
N SER A 50 15.80 5.70 5.57
CA SER A 50 16.57 4.52 5.97
C SER A 50 17.12 4.69 7.40
N SER A 51 16.97 3.65 8.23
CA SER A 51 17.44 3.64 9.62
C SER A 51 16.85 4.73 10.54
N LEU A 52 15.78 5.43 10.13
CA LEU A 52 15.04 6.36 10.99
C LEU A 52 13.91 5.63 11.75
N ASP A 53 13.62 6.09 12.97
CA ASP A 53 12.43 5.65 13.71
C ASP A 53 11.14 6.23 13.11
N HIS A 54 10.01 5.78 13.65
CA HIS A 54 8.68 6.16 13.19
C HIS A 54 8.35 7.66 13.36
N ASP A 55 8.88 8.32 14.39
CA ASP A 55 8.63 9.74 14.66
C ASP A 55 9.39 10.63 13.67
N TRP A 56 10.64 10.28 13.38
CA TRP A 56 11.42 10.94 12.34
C TRP A 56 10.84 10.70 10.95
N ARG A 57 10.41 9.47 10.63
CA ARG A 57 9.72 9.16 9.36
C ARG A 57 8.51 10.07 9.13
N ARG A 58 7.67 10.24 10.15
CA ARG A 58 6.49 11.12 10.09
C ARG A 58 6.89 12.58 9.85
N SER A 59 7.87 13.06 10.61
CA SER A 59 8.35 14.45 10.51
C SER A 59 8.90 14.75 9.11
N VAL A 60 9.65 13.80 8.53
CA VAL A 60 10.16 13.91 7.16
C VAL A 60 9.03 13.86 6.13
N ALA A 61 8.06 12.95 6.28
CA ALA A 61 6.91 12.86 5.37
C ALA A 61 6.09 14.16 5.34
N ALA A 62 5.74 14.68 6.51
CA ALA A 62 4.99 15.93 6.63
C ALA A 62 5.75 17.10 5.99
N ARG A 63 7.04 17.22 6.28
CA ARG A 63 7.88 18.28 5.72
C ARG A 63 8.01 18.20 4.20
N LEU A 64 8.20 17.00 3.65
CA LEU A 64 8.26 16.80 2.20
C LEU A 64 6.93 17.14 1.52
N SER A 65 5.81 16.79 2.14
CA SER A 65 4.46 17.10 1.65
C SER A 65 4.17 18.60 1.66
N GLU A 66 4.62 19.33 2.68
CA GLU A 66 4.56 20.80 2.71
C GLU A 66 5.39 21.42 1.57
N GLU A 67 6.63 20.94 1.38
CA GLU A 67 7.50 21.44 0.31
C GLU A 67 6.97 21.11 -1.10
N ALA A 68 6.24 19.99 -1.24
CA ALA A 68 5.58 19.60 -2.49
C ALA A 68 4.50 20.59 -2.95
N ALA A 69 3.96 21.42 -2.04
CA ALA A 69 3.06 22.50 -2.42
C ALA A 69 3.79 23.67 -3.12
N GLN A 70 5.10 23.79 -2.96
CA GLN A 70 5.89 24.90 -3.50
C GLN A 70 6.79 24.52 -4.67
N ARG A 71 7.21 23.26 -4.76
CA ARG A 71 8.09 22.74 -5.81
C ARG A 71 7.85 21.26 -6.06
N GLN A 72 8.38 20.74 -7.16
CA GLN A 72 8.33 19.31 -7.44
C GLN A 72 9.23 18.55 -6.46
N VAL A 73 8.67 17.55 -5.79
CA VAL A 73 9.38 16.65 -4.88
C VAL A 73 9.30 15.23 -5.44
N VAL A 74 10.45 14.61 -5.69
CA VAL A 74 10.55 13.22 -6.16
C VAL A 74 11.20 12.40 -5.06
N VAL A 75 10.56 11.31 -4.65
CA VAL A 75 11.07 10.43 -3.60
C VAL A 75 11.16 9.01 -4.14
N PHE A 76 12.36 8.44 -4.09
CA PHE A 76 12.58 7.01 -4.23
C PHE A 76 12.58 6.40 -2.83
N THR A 77 11.77 5.37 -2.61
CA THR A 77 11.76 4.65 -1.35
C THR A 77 11.34 3.21 -1.56
N HIS A 78 11.93 2.33 -0.76
CA HIS A 78 11.50 0.94 -0.64
C HIS A 78 10.54 0.74 0.55
N ASP A 79 10.38 1.75 1.40
CA ASP A 79 9.52 1.71 2.58
C ASP A 79 8.06 1.98 2.20
N ALA A 80 7.24 0.93 2.26
CA ALA A 80 5.81 1.01 1.97
C ALA A 80 5.03 1.84 3.00
N VAL A 81 5.46 1.84 4.26
CA VAL A 81 4.84 2.64 5.31
C VAL A 81 5.09 4.10 4.99
N PHE A 82 6.33 4.50 4.73
CA PHE A 82 6.69 5.87 4.41
C PHE A 82 5.97 6.41 3.17
N LEU A 83 5.81 5.59 2.12
CA LEU A 83 5.00 5.95 0.96
C LEU A 83 3.54 6.26 1.35
N HIS A 84 2.94 5.47 2.23
CA HIS A 84 1.59 5.72 2.70
C HIS A 84 1.50 7.04 3.48
N MET A 85 2.49 7.36 4.31
CA MET A 85 2.58 8.66 5.01
C MET A 85 2.62 9.82 4.02
N LEU A 86 3.49 9.73 2.99
CA LEU A 86 3.61 10.75 1.95
C LEU A 86 2.28 10.96 1.22
N HIS A 87 1.56 9.90 0.88
CA HIS A 87 0.24 10.01 0.24
C HIS A 87 -0.78 10.71 1.15
N ALA A 88 -0.84 10.31 2.41
CA ALA A 88 -1.78 10.88 3.38
C ALA A 88 -1.50 12.37 3.61
N ASP A 89 -0.24 12.72 3.87
CA ASP A 89 0.18 14.10 4.16
C ASP A 89 0.11 14.99 2.91
N ALA A 90 0.47 14.48 1.73
CA ALA A 90 0.33 15.23 0.47
C ALA A 90 -1.13 15.52 0.15
N SER A 91 -2.02 14.54 0.34
CA SER A 91 -3.46 14.72 0.13
C SER A 91 -4.04 15.73 1.13
N ALA A 92 -3.60 15.68 2.40
CA ALA A 92 -4.00 16.65 3.42
C ALA A 92 -3.51 18.07 3.11
N ALA A 93 -2.33 18.20 2.49
CA ALA A 93 -1.77 19.46 2.03
C ALA A 93 -2.37 19.96 0.70
N GLY A 94 -3.28 19.20 0.07
CA GLY A 94 -3.92 19.55 -1.20
C GLY A 94 -3.09 19.25 -2.45
N ALA A 95 -1.98 18.53 -2.32
CA ALA A 95 -1.21 18.02 -3.45
C ALA A 95 -1.81 16.70 -3.97
N VAL A 96 -1.62 16.42 -5.27
CA VAL A 96 -2.01 15.14 -5.88
C VAL A 96 -0.78 14.23 -5.93
N PRO A 97 -0.64 13.27 -5.01
CA PRO A 97 0.50 12.37 -5.04
C PRO A 97 0.45 11.47 -6.28
N TYR A 98 1.59 11.33 -6.96
CA TYR A 98 1.77 10.40 -8.08
C TYR A 98 2.81 9.36 -7.71
N SER A 99 2.57 8.10 -8.05
CA SER A 99 3.47 7.00 -7.70
C SER A 99 3.71 6.09 -8.89
N LEU A 100 4.98 5.78 -9.09
CA LEU A 100 5.46 4.80 -10.05
C LEU A 100 6.17 3.69 -9.31
N GLN A 101 6.07 2.47 -9.83
CA GLN A 101 6.93 1.38 -9.42
C GLN A 101 8.18 1.35 -10.30
N VAL A 102 9.34 1.27 -9.68
CA VAL A 102 10.59 0.94 -10.38
C VAL A 102 10.90 -0.53 -10.13
N GLN A 103 11.01 -1.31 -11.20
CA GLN A 103 11.31 -2.74 -11.13
C GLN A 103 12.46 -3.12 -12.07
N ARG A 104 12.98 -4.35 -11.87
CA ARG A 104 13.93 -4.95 -12.81
C ARG A 104 13.15 -5.69 -13.89
N CYS A 105 13.53 -5.49 -15.15
CA CYS A 105 12.98 -6.23 -16.28
C CYS A 105 14.15 -6.86 -17.06
N GLY A 106 14.15 -8.20 -17.21
CA GLY A 106 15.20 -8.91 -17.94
C GLY A 106 16.62 -8.68 -17.41
N GLY A 107 16.79 -8.45 -16.11
CA GLY A 107 18.08 -8.19 -15.48
C GLY A 107 18.52 -6.72 -15.48
N ALA A 108 17.84 -5.82 -16.20
CA ALA A 108 18.12 -4.38 -16.16
C ALA A 108 17.21 -3.67 -15.13
N PRO A 109 17.76 -2.83 -14.22
CA PRO A 109 16.96 -1.96 -13.36
C PRO A 109 16.38 -0.78 -14.14
N GLY A 110 15.39 -0.09 -13.56
CA GLY A 110 14.86 1.17 -14.10
C GLY A 110 13.60 1.04 -14.96
N TYR A 111 12.97 -0.14 -15.01
CA TYR A 111 11.68 -0.27 -15.65
C TYR A 111 10.62 0.41 -14.78
N CYS A 112 10.14 1.57 -15.21
CA CYS A 112 9.07 2.30 -14.55
C CYS A 112 7.72 1.79 -15.06
N SER A 113 6.90 1.27 -14.15
CA SER A 113 5.51 0.95 -14.43
C SER A 113 4.62 1.91 -13.65
N ALA A 114 3.60 2.46 -14.34
CA ALA A 114 2.47 3.10 -13.68
C ALA A 114 1.55 2.08 -13.00
N ASP A 115 1.75 0.79 -13.28
CA ASP A 115 1.02 -0.25 -12.57
C ASP A 115 1.51 -0.34 -11.13
N VAL A 116 0.59 -0.08 -10.22
CA VAL A 116 0.83 -0.09 -8.79
C VAL A 116 0.94 -1.57 -8.34
N PRO A 117 1.91 -1.95 -7.49
CA PRO A 117 1.99 -3.31 -6.95
C PRO A 117 0.64 -3.79 -6.42
N TRP A 118 0.36 -5.09 -6.51
CA TRP A 118 -0.92 -5.67 -6.06
C TRP A 118 -1.30 -5.23 -4.65
N GLU A 119 -0.32 -5.19 -3.76
CA GLU A 119 -0.42 -4.79 -2.35
C GLU A 119 -0.93 -3.36 -2.18
N LYS A 120 -0.65 -2.49 -3.15
CA LYS A 120 -0.99 -1.07 -3.15
C LYS A 120 -2.23 -0.74 -4.01
N LYS A 121 -2.71 -1.66 -4.87
CA LYS A 121 -3.96 -1.49 -5.62
C LYS A 121 -5.17 -1.45 -4.68
N ASN A 122 -6.08 -0.50 -4.91
CA ASN A 122 -7.39 -0.46 -4.24
C ASN A 122 -8.33 -1.57 -4.78
N VAL A 123 -9.46 -1.81 -4.12
CA VAL A 123 -10.41 -2.88 -4.51
C VAL A 123 -10.83 -2.74 -5.97
N LYS A 124 -11.13 -1.51 -6.44
CA LYS A 124 -11.57 -1.26 -7.82
C LYS A 124 -10.48 -1.66 -8.84
N GLN A 125 -9.24 -1.28 -8.59
CA GLN A 125 -8.09 -1.61 -9.45
C GLN A 125 -7.80 -3.11 -9.43
N ARG A 126 -7.91 -3.77 -8.27
CA ARG A 126 -7.74 -5.23 -8.16
C ARG A 126 -8.81 -5.98 -8.95
N VAL A 127 -10.08 -5.60 -8.82
CA VAL A 127 -11.17 -6.18 -9.60
C VAL A 127 -10.94 -6.00 -11.11
N GLY A 128 -10.48 -4.82 -11.54
CA GLY A 128 -10.11 -4.60 -12.95
C GLY A 128 -9.02 -5.56 -13.42
N ALA A 129 -7.92 -5.67 -12.66
CA ALA A 129 -6.84 -6.59 -12.99
C ALA A 129 -7.27 -8.06 -12.97
N LEU A 130 -8.14 -8.49 -12.04
CA LEU A 130 -8.72 -9.85 -12.04
C LEU A 130 -9.56 -10.13 -13.29
N LYS A 131 -10.28 -9.14 -13.80
CA LYS A 131 -11.06 -9.28 -15.04
C LYS A 131 -10.14 -9.43 -16.26
N ASP A 132 -9.08 -8.62 -16.33
CA ASP A 132 -8.09 -8.72 -17.41
C ASP A 132 -7.36 -10.06 -17.37
N GLU A 133 -6.96 -10.50 -16.18
CA GLU A 133 -6.31 -11.79 -15.97
C GLU A 133 -7.23 -12.97 -16.28
N HIS A 134 -8.54 -12.85 -16.01
CA HIS A 134 -9.51 -13.88 -16.35
C HIS A 134 -9.63 -14.11 -17.87
N VAL A 135 -9.49 -13.06 -18.68
CA VAL A 135 -9.43 -13.18 -20.15
C VAL A 135 -8.19 -13.99 -20.57
N ALA A 136 -7.04 -13.73 -19.95
CA ALA A 136 -5.82 -14.50 -20.20
C ALA A 136 -5.97 -15.97 -19.75
N LEU A 137 -6.54 -16.20 -18.57
CA LEU A 137 -6.80 -17.54 -18.02
C LEU A 137 -7.72 -18.37 -18.93
N SER A 138 -8.79 -17.75 -19.43
CA SER A 138 -9.73 -18.36 -20.37
C SER A 138 -9.07 -18.74 -21.70
N LYS A 139 -8.08 -17.96 -22.14
CA LYS A 139 -7.27 -18.28 -23.32
C LYS A 139 -6.35 -19.45 -23.03
N THR A 140 -5.64 -19.44 -21.90
CA THR A 140 -4.75 -20.54 -21.46
C THR A 140 -5.50 -21.86 -21.38
N LYS A 141 -6.74 -21.89 -20.87
CA LYS A 141 -7.54 -23.13 -20.84
C LYS A 141 -7.86 -23.70 -22.23
N LYS A 142 -7.93 -22.84 -23.26
CA LYS A 142 -8.26 -23.24 -24.64
C LYS A 142 -7.03 -23.63 -25.45
N THR A 143 -5.88 -22.99 -25.21
CA THR A 143 -4.69 -23.12 -26.07
C THR A 143 -3.46 -23.71 -25.38
N GLY A 144 -3.42 -23.68 -24.05
CA GLY A 144 -2.30 -24.16 -23.24
C GLY A 144 -2.51 -25.57 -22.71
N THR A 145 -1.60 -25.99 -21.84
CA THR A 145 -1.70 -27.29 -21.15
C THR A 145 -2.58 -27.19 -19.89
N ASP A 146 -3.14 -28.32 -19.45
CA ASP A 146 -3.89 -28.35 -18.19
C ASP A 146 -3.03 -28.00 -16.97
N ASN A 147 -1.73 -28.29 -17.01
CA ASN A 147 -0.78 -27.90 -15.97
C ASN A 147 -0.56 -26.38 -15.95
N GLU A 148 -0.34 -25.75 -17.11
CA GLU A 148 -0.22 -24.29 -17.19
C GLU A 148 -1.50 -23.60 -16.70
N TYR A 149 -2.67 -24.17 -16.99
CA TYR A 149 -3.92 -23.66 -16.46
C TYR A 149 -3.99 -23.77 -14.93
N ALA A 150 -3.63 -24.94 -14.39
CA ALA A 150 -3.65 -25.21 -12.95
C ALA A 150 -2.72 -24.26 -12.18
N GLU A 151 -1.50 -24.02 -12.68
CA GLU A 151 -0.56 -23.09 -12.04
C GLU A 151 -1.10 -21.64 -12.06
N ASN A 152 -1.64 -21.20 -13.20
CA ASN A 152 -2.16 -19.84 -13.33
C ASN A 152 -3.40 -19.61 -12.46
N VAL A 153 -4.30 -20.59 -12.36
CA VAL A 153 -5.53 -20.44 -11.56
C VAL A 153 -5.24 -20.38 -10.06
N VAL A 154 -4.21 -21.06 -9.56
CA VAL A 154 -3.79 -20.95 -8.16
C VAL A 154 -3.34 -19.52 -7.84
N GLY A 155 -2.50 -18.94 -8.70
CA GLY A 155 -2.07 -17.54 -8.56
C GLY A 155 -3.25 -16.55 -8.63
N TYR A 156 -4.22 -16.84 -9.50
CA TYR A 156 -5.46 -16.07 -9.61
C TYR A 156 -6.28 -16.09 -8.31
N LEU A 157 -6.47 -17.27 -7.72
CA LEU A 157 -7.26 -17.45 -6.49
C LEU A 157 -6.58 -16.83 -5.27
N ASP A 158 -5.25 -16.88 -5.19
CA ASP A 158 -4.48 -16.15 -4.18
C ASP A 158 -4.72 -14.63 -4.28
N ARG A 159 -4.68 -14.08 -5.50
CA ARG A 159 -4.99 -12.67 -5.75
C ARG A 159 -6.43 -12.31 -5.40
N LEU A 160 -7.40 -13.16 -5.73
CA LEU A 160 -8.81 -12.98 -5.36
C LEU A 160 -9.00 -12.98 -3.84
N ARG A 161 -8.40 -13.93 -3.12
CA ARG A 161 -8.42 -13.98 -1.64
C ARG A 161 -7.85 -12.71 -1.02
N LYS A 162 -6.70 -12.24 -1.51
CA LYS A 162 -6.11 -10.96 -1.08
C LYS A 162 -7.03 -9.77 -1.36
N THR A 163 -7.87 -9.85 -2.40
CA THR A 163 -8.85 -8.81 -2.72
C THR A 163 -10.02 -8.79 -1.75
N TRP A 164 -10.51 -9.96 -1.31
CA TRP A 164 -11.48 -10.06 -0.21
C TRP A 164 -10.95 -9.38 1.05
N GLU A 165 -9.70 -9.67 1.46
CA GLU A 165 -9.07 -9.00 2.62
C GLU A 165 -9.07 -7.47 2.47
N ARG A 166 -8.65 -6.97 1.31
CA ARG A 166 -8.65 -5.52 1.05
C ARG A 166 -10.06 -4.93 0.99
N ALA A 167 -11.04 -5.68 0.51
CA ALA A 167 -12.44 -5.25 0.48
C ALA A 167 -13.05 -5.18 1.88
N VAL A 168 -12.65 -6.04 2.81
CA VAL A 168 -13.02 -5.91 4.22
C VAL A 168 -12.46 -4.60 4.81
N GLU A 169 -11.18 -4.30 4.60
CA GLU A 169 -10.54 -3.07 5.10
C GLU A 169 -11.16 -1.79 4.46
N GLU A 170 -11.25 -1.75 3.13
CA GLU A 170 -11.63 -0.57 2.34
C GLU A 170 -13.16 -0.38 2.25
N CYS A 171 -13.92 -1.46 2.06
CA CYS A 171 -15.36 -1.42 1.79
C CYS A 171 -16.20 -1.72 3.02
N LEU A 172 -15.95 -2.79 3.78
CA LEU A 172 -16.76 -3.09 4.97
C LEU A 172 -16.46 -2.10 6.10
N PHE A 173 -15.19 -1.96 6.46
CA PHE A 173 -14.76 -1.09 7.55
C PHE A 173 -14.53 0.37 7.14
N ASN A 174 -14.76 0.74 5.89
CA ASN A 174 -14.63 2.12 5.42
C ASN A 174 -13.30 2.80 5.82
N GLY A 175 -12.21 2.04 5.80
CA GLY A 175 -10.88 2.53 6.18
C GLY A 175 -10.69 2.79 7.67
N VAL A 176 -11.57 2.29 8.56
CA VAL A 176 -11.38 2.32 10.02
C VAL A 176 -10.05 1.66 10.38
N ILE A 177 -9.72 0.53 9.75
CA ILE A 177 -8.44 -0.16 9.88
C ILE A 177 -7.84 -0.33 8.48
N GLU A 178 -6.64 0.20 8.27
CA GLU A 178 -5.88 0.08 7.03
C GLU A 178 -4.49 -0.48 7.35
N ARG A 179 -3.99 -1.43 6.56
CA ARG A 179 -2.59 -1.86 6.69
C ARG A 179 -1.65 -0.68 6.50
N PHE A 180 -0.72 -0.52 7.44
CA PHE A 180 0.22 0.61 7.51
C PHE A 180 -0.41 1.97 7.84
N GLY A 181 -1.71 2.00 8.18
CA GLY A 181 -2.35 3.16 8.79
C GLY A 181 -1.84 3.37 10.21
N TYR A 182 -1.61 4.63 10.59
CA TYR A 182 -1.04 4.99 11.89
C TYR A 182 -2.00 4.84 13.08
N GLY A 183 -3.28 4.68 12.81
CA GLY A 183 -4.29 4.64 13.85
C GLY A 183 -5.62 4.21 13.30
N VAL A 184 -6.51 3.85 14.22
CA VAL A 184 -7.89 3.49 13.91
C VAL A 184 -8.68 4.77 13.64
N LYS A 185 -9.28 4.90 12.45
CA LYS A 185 -10.10 6.07 12.09
C LYS A 185 -11.47 5.97 12.77
N THR A 186 -11.55 6.40 14.02
CA THR A 186 -12.77 6.26 14.84
C THR A 186 -13.99 7.01 14.29
N GLN A 187 -13.78 8.07 13.52
CA GLN A 187 -14.85 8.81 12.85
C GLN A 187 -15.55 7.96 11.78
N SER A 188 -14.80 7.09 11.09
CA SER A 188 -15.35 6.22 10.05
C SER A 188 -16.23 5.11 10.63
N ILE A 189 -16.14 4.80 11.94
CA ILE A 189 -16.94 3.76 12.60
C ILE A 189 -18.43 4.09 12.52
N ALA A 190 -18.80 5.37 12.55
CA ALA A 190 -20.20 5.78 12.44
C ALA A 190 -20.85 5.39 11.10
N GLU A 191 -20.03 5.12 10.07
CA GLU A 191 -20.46 4.72 8.74
C GLU A 191 -20.28 3.21 8.49
N VAL A 192 -19.84 2.46 9.51
CA VAL A 192 -19.67 1.00 9.43
C VAL A 192 -20.94 0.31 9.90
N ASP A 193 -21.49 -0.52 9.01
CA ASP A 193 -22.61 -1.41 9.29
C ASP A 193 -22.20 -2.82 8.86
N VAL A 194 -22.26 -3.79 9.79
CA VAL A 194 -21.81 -5.17 9.56
C VAL A 194 -22.97 -6.10 9.88
N LEU A 195 -23.43 -6.83 8.86
CA LEU A 195 -24.52 -7.79 8.98
C LEU A 195 -23.97 -9.23 8.99
N ASP A 196 -24.76 -10.17 9.53
CA ASP A 196 -24.42 -11.60 9.48
C ASP A 196 -24.28 -12.11 8.02
N THR A 197 -25.02 -11.49 7.09
CA THR A 197 -24.92 -11.77 5.66
C THR A 197 -23.57 -11.36 5.07
N ASP A 198 -22.93 -10.32 5.61
CA ASP A 198 -21.58 -9.92 5.20
C ASP A 198 -20.55 -10.95 5.64
N TYR A 199 -20.65 -11.43 6.88
CA TYR A 199 -19.78 -12.48 7.37
C TYR A 199 -19.93 -13.76 6.53
N ALA A 200 -21.17 -14.18 6.26
CA ALA A 200 -21.43 -15.36 5.43
C ALA A 200 -20.85 -15.21 4.01
N ALA A 201 -20.96 -14.03 3.39
CA ALA A 201 -20.39 -13.77 2.07
C ALA A 201 -18.85 -13.81 2.08
N ILE A 202 -18.22 -13.20 3.10
CA ILE A 202 -16.77 -13.22 3.27
C ILE A 202 -16.26 -14.64 3.50
N ASP A 203 -16.89 -15.38 4.42
CA ASP A 203 -16.49 -16.75 4.74
C ASP A 203 -16.61 -17.68 3.54
N ALA A 204 -17.73 -17.60 2.80
CA ALA A 204 -17.92 -18.36 1.56
C ALA A 204 -16.87 -18.00 0.49
N GLY A 205 -16.65 -16.70 0.24
CA GLY A 205 -15.69 -16.23 -0.75
C GLY A 205 -14.24 -16.62 -0.41
N MET A 206 -13.85 -16.47 0.85
CA MET A 206 -12.52 -16.85 1.32
C MET A 206 -12.30 -18.37 1.33
N SER A 207 -13.28 -19.14 1.78
CA SER A 207 -13.21 -20.61 1.80
C SER A 207 -13.08 -21.19 0.39
N ALA A 208 -13.85 -20.66 -0.56
CA ALA A 208 -13.78 -21.07 -1.96
C ALA A 208 -12.40 -20.81 -2.58
N CYS A 209 -11.73 -19.70 -2.24
CA CYS A 209 -10.36 -19.45 -2.69
C CYS A 209 -9.34 -20.35 -1.98
N SER A 210 -9.53 -20.60 -0.68
CA SER A 210 -8.57 -21.31 0.17
C SER A 210 -8.45 -22.80 -0.18
N ALA A 211 -9.50 -23.41 -0.73
CA ALA A 211 -9.51 -24.80 -1.18
C ALA A 211 -8.40 -25.15 -2.17
N TRP A 212 -7.82 -24.15 -2.86
CA TRP A 212 -6.86 -24.33 -3.95
C TRP A 212 -5.50 -23.67 -3.71
N VAL A 213 -5.35 -22.91 -2.61
CA VAL A 213 -4.13 -22.15 -2.29
C VAL A 213 -3.21 -22.91 -1.32
N HIS A 214 -3.70 -23.99 -0.70
CA HIS A 214 -2.94 -24.84 0.21
C HIS A 214 -2.65 -26.22 -0.41
N ASP A 215 -1.56 -26.87 0.04
CA ASP A 215 -1.19 -28.24 -0.38
C ASP A 215 -2.31 -29.22 0.00
N PRO A 216 -3.06 -29.77 -0.96
CA PRO A 216 -4.12 -30.71 -0.65
C PRO A 216 -3.50 -32.06 -0.25
N ALA A 217 -4.10 -32.73 0.73
CA ALA A 217 -3.73 -34.11 1.06
C ALA A 217 -3.77 -34.98 -0.21
N GLN A 218 -2.76 -35.83 -0.41
CA GLN A 218 -2.41 -36.58 -1.64
C GLN A 218 -3.51 -37.49 -2.27
N GLY A 219 -4.77 -37.39 -1.89
CA GLY A 219 -5.91 -38.14 -2.45
C GLY A 219 -7.13 -37.30 -2.86
N LEU A 220 -7.07 -35.96 -2.76
CA LEU A 220 -8.19 -35.03 -2.99
C LEU A 220 -7.86 -33.96 -4.04
N LEU A 221 -7.15 -34.34 -5.12
CA LEU A 221 -6.95 -33.46 -6.27
C LEU A 221 -8.26 -33.30 -7.04
N ALA A 222 -9.16 -32.48 -6.51
CA ALA A 222 -10.27 -31.97 -7.30
C ALA A 222 -9.70 -31.26 -8.55
N PRO A 223 -10.39 -31.31 -9.70
CA PRO A 223 -9.93 -30.62 -10.89
C PRO A 223 -9.93 -29.10 -10.66
N PRO A 224 -8.91 -28.36 -11.14
CA PRO A 224 -8.85 -26.91 -10.95
C PRO A 224 -10.14 -26.25 -11.44
N PRO A 225 -10.63 -25.19 -10.75
CA PRO A 225 -11.92 -24.60 -11.07
C PRO A 225 -11.91 -24.07 -12.51
N THR A 226 -13.04 -24.21 -13.18
CA THR A 226 -13.25 -23.75 -14.55
C THR A 226 -13.22 -22.23 -14.64
N PRO A 227 -12.97 -21.65 -15.83
CA PRO A 227 -13.01 -20.21 -15.99
C PRO A 227 -14.35 -19.61 -15.53
N ASP A 228 -15.48 -20.28 -15.82
CA ASP A 228 -16.82 -19.81 -15.44
C ASP A 228 -17.05 -19.81 -13.92
N GLU A 229 -16.53 -20.83 -13.21
CA GLU A 229 -16.56 -20.87 -11.74
C GLU A 229 -15.73 -19.72 -11.16
N VAL A 230 -14.52 -19.50 -11.68
CA VAL A 230 -13.65 -18.40 -11.24
C VAL A 230 -14.29 -17.03 -11.52
N ALA A 231 -14.95 -16.85 -12.67
CA ALA A 231 -15.68 -15.64 -13.00
C ALA A 231 -16.84 -15.40 -12.01
N SER A 232 -17.55 -16.45 -11.64
CA SER A 232 -18.64 -16.38 -10.66
C SER A 232 -18.12 -15.96 -9.28
N MET A 233 -16.95 -16.44 -8.87
CA MET A 233 -16.31 -16.03 -7.60
C MET A 233 -15.94 -14.54 -7.58
N VAL A 234 -15.47 -14.00 -8.70
CA VAL A 234 -15.18 -12.56 -8.82
C VAL A 234 -16.47 -11.74 -8.81
N ASN A 235 -17.51 -12.19 -9.49
CA ASN A 235 -18.80 -11.50 -9.50
C ASN A 235 -19.41 -11.45 -8.10
N ALA A 236 -19.32 -12.53 -7.32
CA ALA A 236 -19.77 -12.55 -5.93
C ALA A 236 -19.08 -11.46 -5.08
N LEU A 237 -17.76 -11.28 -5.24
CA LEU A 237 -17.02 -10.18 -4.60
C LEU A 237 -17.53 -8.81 -5.07
N VAL A 238 -17.73 -8.62 -6.37
CA VAL A 238 -18.18 -7.34 -6.96
C VAL A 238 -19.58 -6.98 -6.48
N ASP A 239 -20.49 -7.94 -6.44
CA ASP A 239 -21.86 -7.76 -6.00
C ASP A 239 -21.90 -7.40 -4.52
N TRP A 240 -21.15 -8.12 -3.69
CA TRP A 240 -21.02 -7.83 -2.26
C TRP A 240 -20.43 -6.43 -2.00
N VAL A 241 -19.36 -6.04 -2.70
CA VAL A 241 -18.78 -4.69 -2.60
C VAL A 241 -19.79 -3.62 -3.01
N THR A 242 -20.61 -3.90 -4.02
CA THR A 242 -21.64 -2.98 -4.51
C THR A 242 -22.76 -2.82 -3.47
N GLU A 243 -23.20 -3.92 -2.87
CA GLU A 243 -24.20 -3.93 -1.81
C GLU A 243 -23.75 -3.12 -0.59
N ILE A 244 -22.51 -3.31 -0.12
CA ILE A 244 -21.97 -2.50 0.98
C ILE A 244 -21.96 -1.02 0.62
N ARG A 245 -21.48 -0.67 -0.58
CA ARG A 245 -21.42 0.74 -1.01
C ARG A 245 -22.79 1.38 -1.13
N ASN A 246 -23.82 0.60 -1.48
CA ASN A 246 -25.20 1.08 -1.56
C ASN A 246 -25.87 1.26 -0.20
N ARG A 247 -25.51 0.43 0.79
CA ARG A 247 -26.00 0.55 2.18
C ARG A 247 -25.47 1.80 2.89
N ARG A 248 -24.35 2.36 2.43
CA ARG A 248 -23.77 3.56 3.04
C ARG A 248 -24.70 4.77 2.91
N PRO A 249 -25.02 5.46 4.02
CA PRO A 249 -25.80 6.68 3.96
C PRO A 249 -25.07 7.76 3.17
N LYS A 250 -25.69 8.27 2.10
CA LYS A 250 -25.22 9.47 1.40
C LYS A 250 -25.55 10.68 2.26
N ASN A 251 -24.59 11.17 3.04
CA ASN A 251 -24.70 12.19 4.10
C ASN A 251 -25.36 11.72 5.40
N SER A 252 -24.60 11.73 6.51
CA SER A 252 -25.01 12.39 7.76
C SER A 252 -23.98 12.16 8.88
N LEU A 253 -22.92 12.97 8.91
CA LEU A 253 -22.39 13.41 10.20
C LEU A 253 -22.50 14.95 10.20
N PRO A 254 -23.26 15.56 11.14
CA PRO A 254 -23.14 17.00 11.34
C PRO A 254 -21.68 17.28 11.68
N LYS A 255 -21.07 18.25 11.00
CA LYS A 255 -19.76 18.78 11.38
C LYS A 255 -19.86 19.18 12.86
N LEU A 256 -19.30 18.36 13.75
CA LEU A 256 -19.19 18.69 15.17
C LEU A 256 -18.48 20.04 15.24
N THR A 257 -19.26 21.08 15.49
CA THR A 257 -18.76 22.43 15.67
C THR A 257 -18.01 22.38 16.99
N ARG A 258 -16.67 22.52 16.93
CA ARG A 258 -15.85 22.55 18.14
C ARG A 258 -16.35 23.70 19.03
N LEU A 259 -16.79 23.36 20.24
CA LEU A 259 -16.92 24.31 21.35
C LEU A 259 -15.52 24.67 21.86
#